data_AF-A0A917A9N5-F1
#
_entry.id   AF-A0A917A9N5-F1
#
_cell.length_a   1.000
_cell.length_b   1.000
_cell.length_c   1.000
_cell.angle_alpha   90.00
_cell.angle_beta   90.00
_cell.angle_gamma   90.00
#
_symmetry.space_group_name_H-M   'P 1'
#
loop_
_entity.id
_entity.type
_entity.pdbx_description
1 polymer ?
#
loop_
_entity_poly.entity_id
_entity_poly.type
_entity_poly.pdbx_seq_one_letter_code
_entity_poly.pdbx_strand_id
1 'polypeptide(L)'
;MKFSTSLFCHPWSLAIKNGMEYNSPLYCPAQKTELEIDMYGDVYPCPFLHDETHFMGNLITDDFELVWNSSVDRLNEAAGSDDSKCKDYKLFKDCGGGCYAMVFVLKREYDKR
;
A
#
# COMPACT_ATOMS: atom_id res chain seq x y z
N MET A 1 -25.89 14.83 2.28
CA MET A 1 -24.87 13.88 1.79
C MET A 1 -23.76 13.80 2.84
N LYS A 2 -23.54 12.63 3.46
CA LYS A 2 -22.42 12.45 4.41
C LYS A 2 -21.23 11.89 3.63
N PHE A 3 -20.16 12.67 3.50
CA PHE A 3 -18.92 12.16 2.95
C PHE A 3 -18.28 11.20 3.98
N SER A 4 -17.80 10.05 3.51
CA SER A 4 -17.02 9.14 4.35
C SER A 4 -15.70 9.81 4.71
N THR A 5 -15.42 9.94 6.00
CA THR A 5 -14.13 10.43 6.51
C THR A 5 -13.09 9.31 6.64
N SER A 6 -13.51 8.05 6.46
CA SER A 6 -12.58 6.92 6.44
C SER A 6 -11.89 6.90 5.07
N LEU A 7 -10.56 7.05 5.08
CA LEU A 7 -9.71 6.80 3.91
C LEU A 7 -9.85 5.33 3.52
N PHE A 8 -10.58 5.05 2.44
CA PHE A 8 -10.57 3.77 1.75
C PHE A 8 -9.63 3.92 0.57
N CYS A 9 -8.46 3.30 0.67
CA CYS A 9 -7.48 3.27 -0.40
C CYS A 9 -7.77 2.18 -1.43
N HIS A 10 -8.62 1.19 -1.10
CA HIS A 10 -8.94 0.08 -2.01
C HIS A 10 -10.42 -0.33 -1.92
N PRO A 11 -11.03 -0.76 -3.05
CA PRO A 11 -12.43 -1.20 -3.10
C PRO A 11 -12.76 -2.31 -2.10
N TRP A 12 -11.78 -3.18 -1.81
CA TRP A 12 -11.96 -4.27 -0.86
C TRP A 12 -12.13 -3.79 0.58
N SER A 13 -11.49 -2.68 0.96
CA SER A 13 -11.69 -2.12 2.31
C SER A 13 -13.10 -1.57 2.48
N LEU A 14 -13.69 -1.05 1.40
CA LEU A 14 -15.10 -0.66 1.38
C LEU A 14 -16.02 -1.89 1.41
N ALA A 15 -15.68 -2.94 0.66
CA ALA A 15 -16.43 -4.20 0.65
C ALA A 15 -16.48 -4.85 2.04
N ILE A 16 -15.32 -5.03 2.68
CA ILE A 16 -15.22 -5.58 4.04
C ILE A 16 -16.03 -4.75 5.03
N LYS A 17 -15.94 -3.41 4.98
CA LYS A 17 -16.70 -2.54 5.89
C LYS A 17 -18.21 -2.70 5.74
N ASN A 18 -18.70 -2.99 4.54
CA ASN A 18 -20.13 -3.16 4.27
C ASN A 18 -20.58 -4.63 4.34
N GLY A 19 -19.72 -5.55 4.80
CA GLY A 19 -20.05 -6.98 4.88
C GLY A 19 -20.29 -7.62 3.51
N MET A 20 -19.75 -7.03 2.44
CA MET A 20 -19.84 -7.61 1.10
C MET A 20 -18.80 -8.74 0.98
N GLU A 21 -19.23 -9.86 0.40
CA GLU A 21 -18.31 -10.95 0.07
C GLU A 21 -17.29 -10.46 -0.96
N TYR A 22 -16.00 -10.62 -0.64
CA TYR A 22 -14.91 -10.15 -1.47
C TYR A 22 -13.83 -11.21 -1.54
N ASN A 23 -13.62 -11.75 -2.74
CA ASN A 23 -12.82 -12.95 -2.97
C ASN A 23 -11.43 -12.68 -3.58
N SER A 24 -10.98 -11.41 -3.62
CA SER A 24 -9.61 -11.10 -4.04
C SER A 24 -8.65 -11.20 -2.84
N PRO A 25 -7.39 -11.57 -3.05
CA PRO A 25 -6.41 -11.61 -1.97
C PRO A 25 -6.28 -10.24 -1.29
N LEU A 26 -6.15 -10.25 0.04
CA LEU A 26 -6.06 -9.06 0.88
C LEU A 26 -4.58 -8.69 1.10
N TYR A 27 -3.91 -8.30 0.01
CA TYR A 27 -2.57 -7.72 0.07
C TYR A 27 -2.58 -6.21 -0.24
N CYS A 28 -1.50 -5.53 0.13
CA CYS A 28 -1.25 -4.15 -0.27
C CYS A 28 -1.00 -4.09 -1.80
N PRO A 29 -1.83 -3.42 -2.60
CA PRO A 29 -1.63 -3.40 -4.05
C PRO A 29 -0.31 -2.71 -4.45
N ALA A 30 0.13 -1.70 -3.69
CA ALA A 30 1.43 -1.03 -3.84
C ALA A 30 2.63 -2.00 -3.80
N GLN A 31 2.49 -3.19 -3.20
CA GLN A 31 3.54 -4.22 -3.17
C GLN A 31 3.50 -5.17 -4.37
N LYS A 32 2.36 -5.27 -5.09
CA LYS A 32 2.08 -6.44 -5.95
C LYS A 32 1.47 -6.13 -7.30
N THR A 33 0.63 -5.10 -7.41
CA THR A 33 -0.26 -4.94 -8.58
C THR A 33 -0.50 -3.50 -9.01
N GLU A 34 -0.04 -2.50 -8.25
CA GLU A 34 -0.27 -1.10 -8.61
C GLU A 34 1.03 -0.29 -8.57
N LEU A 35 1.03 0.77 -9.37
CA LEU A 35 1.89 1.92 -9.27
C LEU A 35 1.04 3.13 -9.64
N GLU A 36 1.53 4.31 -9.30
CA GLU A 36 0.98 5.59 -9.71
C GLU A 36 2.00 6.29 -10.58
N ILE A 37 1.50 6.99 -11.61
CA ILE A 37 2.30 7.77 -12.53
C ILE A 37 1.76 9.19 -12.49
N ASP A 38 2.64 10.14 -12.25
CA ASP A 38 2.29 11.56 -12.21
C ASP A 38 2.31 12.19 -13.62
N MET A 39 1.98 13.49 -13.70
CA MET A 39 1.92 14.19 -14.99
C MET A 39 3.27 14.43 -15.67
N TYR A 40 4.38 14.24 -14.95
CA TYR A 40 5.74 14.33 -15.45
C TYR A 40 6.34 12.95 -15.80
N GLY A 41 5.59 11.87 -15.55
CA GLY A 41 6.02 10.50 -15.78
C GLY A 41 6.72 9.86 -14.58
N ASP A 42 6.82 10.58 -13.46
CA ASP A 42 7.42 10.08 -12.23
C ASP A 42 6.52 9.01 -11.61
N VAL A 43 7.14 7.93 -11.14
CA VAL A 43 6.45 6.74 -10.66
C VAL A 43 6.62 6.55 -9.17
N TYR A 44 5.51 6.24 -8.52
CA TYR A 44 5.41 5.97 -7.09
C TYR A 44 4.59 4.72 -6.84
N PRO A 45 4.75 4.04 -5.69
CA PRO A 45 4.05 2.79 -5.45
C PRO A 45 2.56 2.99 -5.11
N CYS A 46 2.17 4.16 -4.58
CA CYS A 46 0.76 4.52 -4.40
C CYS A 46 0.54 6.04 -4.17
N PRO A 47 -0.72 6.53 -4.30
CA PRO A 47 -1.16 7.92 -4.09
C PRO A 47 -0.75 8.61 -2.80
N PHE A 48 -0.38 7.85 -1.78
CA PHE A 48 -0.02 8.38 -0.47
C PHE A 48 1.49 8.42 -0.22
N LEU A 49 2.30 7.97 -1.19
CA LEU A 49 3.75 7.81 -1.09
C LEU A 49 4.48 8.63 -2.16
N HIS A 50 3.99 9.84 -2.44
CA HIS A 50 4.62 10.82 -3.32
C HIS A 50 5.76 11.57 -2.60
N ASP A 51 6.83 10.86 -2.29
CA ASP A 51 8.03 11.44 -1.67
C ASP A 51 9.32 10.82 -2.21
N GLU A 52 10.45 11.46 -1.95
CA GLU A 52 11.76 11.02 -2.44
C GLU A 52 12.13 9.59 -1.99
N THR A 53 11.63 9.15 -0.83
CA THR A 53 11.85 7.77 -0.33
C THR A 53 11.13 6.72 -1.14
N HIS A 54 10.12 7.10 -1.91
CA HIS A 54 9.26 6.16 -2.64
C HIS A 54 9.24 6.40 -4.14
N PHE A 55 10.07 7.34 -4.63
CA PHE A 55 10.29 7.52 -6.06
C PHE A 55 10.90 6.25 -6.68
N MET A 56 10.26 5.75 -7.73
CA MET A 56 10.60 4.49 -8.41
C MET A 56 11.35 4.70 -9.73
N GLY A 57 11.33 5.92 -10.27
CA GLY A 57 11.87 6.27 -11.59
C GLY A 57 10.85 7.04 -12.41
N ASN A 58 11.16 7.29 -13.69
CA ASN A 58 10.31 8.02 -14.61
C ASN A 58 10.06 7.21 -15.89
N LEU A 59 8.80 6.90 -16.22
CA LEU A 59 8.46 6.04 -17.36
C LEU A 59 8.65 6.67 -18.74
N ILE A 60 8.97 7.96 -18.82
CA ILE A 60 9.37 8.61 -20.07
C ILE A 60 10.83 8.27 -20.39
N THR A 61 11.67 8.10 -19.38
CA THR A 61 13.13 7.92 -19.54
C THR A 61 13.62 6.53 -19.19
N ASP A 62 12.93 5.83 -18.28
CA ASP A 62 13.40 4.60 -17.66
C ASP A 62 12.62 3.39 -18.17
N ASP A 63 13.26 2.21 -18.13
CA ASP A 63 12.60 0.95 -18.47
C ASP A 63 11.59 0.55 -17.38
N PHE A 64 10.41 0.09 -17.82
CA PHE A 64 9.33 -0.29 -16.91
C PHE A 64 9.73 -1.40 -15.93
N GLU A 65 10.48 -2.41 -16.37
CA GLU A 65 10.89 -3.53 -15.52
C GLU A 65 11.84 -3.06 -14.40
N LEU A 66 12.72 -2.11 -14.71
CA LEU A 66 13.57 -1.46 -13.71
C LEU A 66 12.75 -0.67 -12.69
N VAL A 67 11.81 0.16 -13.17
CA VAL A 67 10.93 0.97 -12.32
C VAL A 67 10.10 0.07 -11.40
N TRP A 68 9.46 -0.97 -11.95
CA TRP A 68 8.62 -1.90 -11.20
C TRP A 68 9.37 -2.61 -10.07
N ASN A 69 10.49 -3.27 -10.39
CA ASN A 69 11.21 -4.10 -9.43
C ASN A 69 11.82 -3.29 -8.28
N SER A 70 12.20 -2.02 -8.52
CA SER A 70 12.78 -1.15 -7.47
C SER A 70 11.86 -0.96 -6.25
N SER A 71 10.55 -0.94 -6.49
CA SER A 71 9.53 -0.66 -5.46
C SER A 71 9.06 -1.90 -4.71
N VAL A 72 8.90 -3.00 -5.45
CA VAL A 72 8.37 -4.26 -4.93
C VAL A 72 9.29 -4.78 -3.84
N ASP A 73 10.60 -4.73 -4.04
CA ASP A 73 11.58 -5.19 -3.07
C ASP A 73 11.53 -4.35 -1.78
N ARG A 74 11.53 -3.02 -1.89
CA ARG A 74 11.48 -2.11 -0.73
C ARG A 74 10.21 -2.31 0.08
N LEU A 75 9.05 -2.46 -0.57
CA LEU A 75 7.79 -2.60 0.13
C LEU A 75 7.57 -4.01 0.68
N ASN A 76 8.12 -5.06 0.06
CA ASN A 76 8.06 -6.43 0.59
C ASN A 76 8.81 -6.57 1.93
N GLU A 77 9.83 -5.75 2.15
CA GLU A 77 10.61 -5.74 3.40
C GLU A 77 9.96 -4.90 4.51
N ALA A 78 8.96 -4.07 4.17
CA ALA A 78 8.33 -3.16 5.11
C ALA A 78 7.22 -3.85 5.93
N ALA A 79 7.44 -3.98 7.24
CA ALA A 79 6.41 -4.34 8.21
C ALA A 79 5.75 -3.08 8.80
N GLY A 80 4.42 -3.05 8.81
CA GLY A 80 3.62 -1.97 9.38
C GLY A 80 3.29 -2.12 10.87
N SER A 81 3.65 -3.23 11.51
CA SER A 81 3.36 -3.48 12.92
C SER A 81 4.39 -4.39 13.58
N ASP A 82 4.81 -4.02 14.80
CA ASP A 82 5.66 -4.85 15.64
C ASP A 82 4.90 -5.73 16.65
N ASP A 83 3.57 -5.57 16.73
CA ASP A 83 2.68 -6.30 17.64
C ASP A 83 2.67 -7.81 17.34
N SER A 84 2.86 -8.63 18.38
CA SER A 84 2.91 -10.09 18.25
C SER A 84 1.59 -10.70 17.78
N LYS A 85 0.44 -10.18 18.21
CA LYS A 85 -0.88 -10.62 17.74
C LYS A 85 -1.10 -10.28 16.28
N CYS A 86 -0.42 -9.24 15.77
CA CYS A 86 -0.40 -8.91 14.35
C CYS A 86 0.43 -9.91 13.56
N LYS A 87 1.67 -10.14 14.01
CA LYS A 87 2.62 -11.07 13.40
C LYS A 87 2.10 -12.51 13.36
N ASP A 88 1.35 -12.93 14.38
CA ASP A 88 0.76 -14.27 14.49
C ASP A 88 -0.52 -14.44 13.65
N TYR A 89 -1.07 -13.36 13.07
CA TYR A 89 -2.29 -13.44 12.29
C TYR A 89 -2.05 -14.06 10.91
N LYS A 90 -2.98 -14.92 10.48
CA LYS A 90 -2.86 -15.69 9.22
C LYS A 90 -2.66 -14.84 7.96
N LEU A 91 -3.15 -13.59 7.93
CA LEU A 91 -2.99 -12.67 6.79
C LEU A 91 -1.78 -11.75 6.92
N PHE A 92 -0.96 -11.89 7.96
CA PHE A 92 0.16 -10.97 8.21
C PHE A 92 1.14 -10.89 7.03
N LYS A 93 1.42 -12.02 6.38
CA LYS A 93 2.30 -12.06 5.21
C LYS A 93 1.80 -11.22 4.03
N ASP A 94 0.49 -11.06 3.90
CA ASP A 94 -0.14 -10.29 2.82
C ASP A 94 -0.42 -8.84 3.25
N CYS A 95 -0.76 -8.63 4.52
CA CYS A 95 -1.17 -7.35 5.08
C CYS A 95 0.01 -6.50 5.62
N GLY A 96 1.08 -7.15 6.07
CA GLY A 96 2.23 -6.50 6.72
C GLY A 96 1.91 -5.79 8.05
N GLY A 97 0.66 -5.85 8.51
CA GLY A 97 0.19 -5.19 9.72
C GLY A 97 -0.72 -3.98 9.49
N GLY A 98 -0.96 -3.60 8.24
CA GLY A 98 -1.90 -2.53 7.90
C GLY A 98 -1.40 -1.71 6.71
N CYS A 99 -2.02 -0.56 6.49
CA CYS A 99 -1.59 0.33 5.41
C CYS A 99 -0.23 0.96 5.74
N TYR A 100 0.82 0.51 5.04
CA TYR A 100 2.18 1.02 5.15
C TYR A 100 2.24 2.55 4.97
N ALA A 101 1.52 3.09 3.98
CA ALA A 101 1.52 4.53 3.75
C ALA A 101 1.01 5.33 4.96
N MET A 102 0.02 4.81 5.70
CA MET A 102 -0.42 5.46 6.93
C MET A 102 0.63 5.34 8.05
N VAL A 103 1.32 4.21 8.19
CA VAL A 103 2.43 4.06 9.15
C VAL A 103 3.51 5.11 8.86
N PHE A 104 3.91 5.19 7.59
CA PHE A 104 4.96 6.08 7.12
C PHE A 104 4.58 7.56 7.29
N VAL A 105 3.42 7.97 6.78
CA VAL A 105 2.95 9.37 6.82
C VAL A 105 2.64 9.81 8.25
N LEU A 106 2.02 8.96 9.08
CA LEU A 106 1.65 9.32 10.45
C LEU A 106 2.78 9.13 11.45
N LYS A 107 3.88 8.47 11.07
CA LYS A 107 4.99 8.06 11.94
C LYS A 107 4.50 7.34 13.21
N ARG A 108 3.55 6.43 13.04
CA ARG A 108 2.93 5.66 14.12
C ARG A 108 2.82 4.21 13.70
N GLU A 109 3.03 3.30 14.64
CA GLU A 109 2.63 1.91 14.44
C GLU A 109 1.13 1.87 14.14
N TYR A 110 0.77 1.11 13.11
CA TYR A 110 -0.59 1.10 12.65
C TYR A 110 -1.16 -0.30 12.72
N ASP A 111 -1.86 -0.59 13.81
CA ASP A 111 -2.80 -1.69 13.88
C ASP A 111 -4.21 -1.08 13.93
N LYS A 112 -4.97 -1.24 12.85
CA LYS A 112 -6.34 -0.69 12.73
C LYS A 112 -7.43 -1.69 13.10
N ARG A 113 -7.05 -2.86 13.64
CA ARG A 113 -8.01 -3.80 14.22
C ARG A 113 -8.74 -3.17 15.41
#